data_AF-A0A951XBR8-F1
#
_entry.id   AF-A0A951XBR8-F1
#
_cell.length_a   1.000
_cell.length_b   1.000
_cell.length_c   1.000
_cell.angle_alpha   90.00
_cell.angle_beta   90.00
_cell.angle_gamma   90.00
#
_symmetry.space_group_name_H-M   'P 1'
#
loop_
_entity.id
_entity.type
_entity.pdbx_description
1 polymer ?
#
loop_
_entity_poly.entity_id
_entity_poly.type
_entity_poly.pdbx_seq_one_letter_code
_entity_poly.pdbx_strand_id
1 'polypeptide(L)'
;MQTVSKSKRIRSSTRQAARSAGSTKEQGKERTVGFAADGFLNHCFLPLYREATHPPEKTKVEKGFFKSLSTLSALCGCELMDTQDKPYPYNILLAHWDAARQLNRQPQEISLHIVQDENGRVTLATRQVYETGNTLYFIPVIPLYRLLQDKIQKQAGELLLSVCAYLYHIAGIPYYRDCYSAMEYYYDMMKDWLLDDAGSYEAEDLNRNFSELYAAEYYGDIIHRKIFNRYHLAQFQSRLQGFKVTDGLGRACYQVAAAAYDLYRQYPERTVFDNITRNEDNDEET
;
A
#
# COMPACT_ATOMS: atom_id res chain seq x y z
N MET A 1 41.36 -40.72 12.01
CA MET A 1 40.43 -41.10 13.09
C MET A 1 39.39 -40.00 13.25
N GLN A 2 38.14 -40.25 12.88
CA GLN A 2 36.97 -40.07 13.74
C GLN A 2 35.73 -40.52 12.95
N THR A 3 34.96 -41.36 13.61
CA THR A 3 33.93 -42.24 13.08
C THR A 3 32.58 -41.53 13.02
N VAL A 4 31.92 -41.69 11.87
CA VAL A 4 30.51 -41.37 11.63
C VAL A 4 29.63 -42.08 12.66
N SER A 5 28.86 -41.33 13.44
CA SER A 5 27.93 -41.86 14.43
C SER A 5 26.63 -42.33 13.76
N LYS A 6 26.23 -43.56 14.09
CA LYS A 6 25.07 -44.29 13.58
C LYS A 6 23.75 -43.54 13.82
N SER A 7 22.98 -43.37 12.75
CA SER A 7 21.56 -43.03 12.79
C SER A 7 20.76 -44.08 13.58
N LYS A 8 19.97 -43.63 14.57
CA LYS A 8 19.05 -44.49 15.33
C LYS A 8 17.83 -44.83 14.47
N ARG A 9 17.47 -46.12 14.44
CA ARG A 9 16.28 -46.65 13.75
C ARG A 9 14.99 -46.03 14.32
N ILE A 10 14.14 -45.54 13.42
CA ILE A 10 12.75 -45.18 13.68
C ILE A 10 12.00 -46.47 14.08
N ARG A 11 11.34 -46.46 15.25
CA ARG A 11 10.51 -47.58 15.71
C ARG A 11 9.17 -47.58 14.96
N SER A 12 8.74 -48.78 14.58
CA SER A 12 7.50 -49.07 13.89
C SER A 12 6.28 -49.05 14.83
N SER A 13 5.16 -48.55 14.30
CA SER A 13 3.75 -48.80 14.68
C SER A 13 3.31 -48.47 16.12
N THR A 14 2.46 -47.43 16.22
CA THR A 14 1.66 -47.13 17.41
C THR A 14 0.54 -48.16 17.54
N ARG A 15 0.53 -48.98 18.60
CA ARG A 15 -0.63 -49.81 18.95
C ARG A 15 -1.71 -48.95 19.62
N GLN A 16 -2.97 -49.21 19.30
CA GLN A 16 -4.10 -48.59 20.00
C GLN A 16 -4.14 -49.06 21.46
N ALA A 17 -4.24 -48.11 22.38
CA ALA A 17 -4.42 -48.38 23.80
C ALA A 17 -5.81 -49.00 24.06
N ALA A 18 -5.85 -50.04 24.88
CA ALA A 18 -7.09 -50.65 25.35
C ALA A 18 -7.91 -49.63 26.16
N ARG A 19 -9.20 -49.50 25.85
CA ARG A 19 -10.12 -48.62 26.57
C ARG A 19 -10.40 -49.19 27.95
N SER A 20 -10.10 -48.44 29.00
CA SER A 20 -10.56 -48.72 30.36
C SER A 20 -12.05 -48.37 30.51
N ALA A 21 -12.78 -49.21 31.24
CA ALA A 21 -14.19 -49.03 31.53
C ALA A 21 -14.44 -47.75 32.35
N GLY A 22 -15.44 -46.96 31.94
CA GLY A 22 -15.76 -45.68 32.56
C GLY A 22 -16.32 -45.86 33.99
N SER A 23 -15.75 -45.12 34.94
CA SER A 23 -16.38 -44.93 36.25
C SER A 23 -17.29 -43.71 36.22
N THR A 24 -18.56 -43.93 36.51
CA THR A 24 -19.56 -42.87 36.77
C THR A 24 -19.19 -42.17 38.08
N LYS A 25 -18.49 -41.03 38.00
CA LYS A 25 -18.42 -40.05 39.09
C LYS A 25 -18.76 -38.68 38.52
N GLU A 26 -19.76 -38.06 39.13
CA GLU A 26 -20.27 -36.74 38.79
C GLU A 26 -19.14 -35.71 38.69
N GLN A 27 -19.16 -34.91 37.63
CA GLN A 27 -18.24 -33.79 37.45
C GLN A 27 -18.61 -32.69 38.44
N GLY A 28 -17.70 -32.40 39.37
CA GLY A 28 -17.77 -31.20 40.21
C GLY A 28 -17.77 -29.94 39.35
N LYS A 29 -18.53 -28.93 39.78
CA LYS A 29 -18.88 -27.72 39.03
C LYS A 29 -17.75 -26.68 38.99
N GLU A 30 -16.50 -27.10 38.97
CA GLU A 30 -15.33 -26.23 38.86
C GLU A 30 -14.38 -26.78 37.81
N ARG A 31 -14.35 -26.12 36.65
CA ARG A 31 -13.33 -26.35 35.64
C ARG A 31 -12.01 -25.82 36.19
N THR A 32 -10.96 -26.63 36.15
CA THR A 32 -9.58 -26.17 36.32
C THR A 32 -9.33 -25.01 35.36
N VAL A 33 -8.90 -23.87 35.90
CA VAL A 33 -8.41 -22.72 35.12
C VAL A 33 -7.34 -23.25 34.16
N GLY A 34 -7.49 -22.95 32.87
CA GLY A 34 -6.59 -23.42 31.82
C GLY A 34 -5.13 -23.14 32.16
N PHE A 35 -4.23 -23.99 31.67
CA PHE A 35 -2.79 -23.92 31.90
C PHE A 35 -2.27 -22.47 31.86
N ALA A 36 -1.75 -21.98 32.99
CA ALA A 36 -1.16 -20.65 33.13
C ALA A 36 0.06 -20.40 32.22
N ALA A 37 0.54 -21.44 31.52
CA ALA A 37 1.71 -21.39 30.65
C ALA A 37 1.52 -20.49 29.41
N ASP A 38 0.28 -20.28 28.96
CA ASP A 38 0.00 -19.41 27.80
C ASP A 38 -0.15 -17.92 28.19
N GLY A 39 -0.06 -17.58 29.48
CA GLY A 39 -0.23 -16.20 29.96
C GLY A 39 0.83 -15.26 29.36
N PHE A 40 2.09 -15.68 29.32
CA PHE A 40 3.19 -14.88 28.79
C PHE A 40 3.03 -14.57 27.29
N LEU A 41 2.49 -15.52 26.50
CA LEU A 41 2.30 -15.36 25.05
C LEU A 41 1.13 -14.45 24.70
N ASN A 42 0.20 -14.22 25.64
CA ASN A 42 -0.98 -13.39 25.46
C ASN A 42 -0.84 -11.98 26.09
N HIS A 43 0.30 -11.66 26.72
CA HIS A 43 0.55 -10.36 27.33
C HIS A 43 1.51 -9.50 26.48
N CYS A 44 1.08 -8.29 26.15
CA CYS A 44 1.97 -7.25 25.62
C CYS A 44 2.58 -6.50 26.80
N PHE A 45 3.90 -6.53 26.93
CA PHE A 45 4.60 -5.72 27.91
C PHE A 45 4.56 -4.25 27.49
N LEU A 46 4.36 -3.37 28.48
CA LEU A 46 4.45 -1.92 28.26
C LEU A 46 5.89 -1.52 27.94
N PRO A 47 6.10 -0.37 27.27
CA PRO A 47 7.42 0.06 26.83
C PRO A 47 8.43 0.11 27.99
N LEU A 48 9.47 -0.72 27.92
CA LEU A 48 10.60 -0.63 28.84
C LEU A 48 11.64 0.31 28.24
N TYR A 49 12.26 1.15 29.07
CA TYR A 49 13.34 2.03 28.65
C TYR A 49 14.51 1.96 29.61
N ARG A 50 15.70 2.28 29.08
CA ARG A 50 16.90 2.51 29.89
C ARG A 50 17.05 4.01 30.08
N GLU A 51 17.35 4.43 31.30
CA GLU A 51 17.64 5.83 31.59
C GLU A 51 18.86 6.30 30.78
N ALA A 52 18.72 7.44 30.12
CA ALA A 52 19.80 8.08 29.39
C ALA A 52 20.63 8.96 30.34
N THR A 53 21.95 9.04 30.11
CA THR A 53 22.86 9.88 30.90
C THR A 53 22.47 11.37 30.83
N HIS A 54 21.96 11.82 29.68
CA HIS A 54 21.49 13.18 29.45
C HIS A 54 20.18 13.16 28.65
N PRO A 55 19.01 13.09 29.31
CA PRO A 55 17.75 13.13 28.60
C PRO A 55 17.47 14.54 28.06
N PRO A 56 16.77 14.66 26.92
CA PRO A 56 16.39 15.96 26.39
C PRO A 56 15.42 16.69 27.33
N GLU A 57 15.37 18.01 27.21
CA GLU A 57 14.64 18.90 28.13
C GLU A 57 13.14 18.57 28.15
N LYS A 58 12.67 18.00 29.28
CA LYS A 58 11.30 17.51 29.49
C LYS A 58 10.22 18.43 28.94
N THR A 59 10.23 19.70 29.35
CA THR A 59 9.19 20.69 29.02
C THR A 59 9.06 20.95 27.52
N LYS A 60 10.19 21.01 26.80
CA LYS A 60 10.20 21.21 25.34
C LYS A 60 9.70 19.98 24.61
N VAL A 61 10.17 18.81 25.02
CA VAL A 61 9.83 17.52 24.39
C VAL A 61 8.34 17.22 24.59
N GLU A 62 7.84 17.25 25.82
CA GLU A 62 6.43 16.97 26.12
C GLU A 62 5.50 17.93 25.38
N LYS A 63 5.80 19.23 25.39
CA LYS A 63 4.98 20.24 24.72
C LYS A 63 4.90 19.99 23.22
N GLY A 64 6.03 19.74 22.57
CA GLY A 64 6.08 19.48 21.12
C GLY A 64 5.41 18.16 20.76
N PHE A 65 5.73 17.10 21.50
CA PHE A 65 5.18 15.76 21.32
C PHE A 65 3.66 15.76 21.48
N PHE A 66 3.11 16.17 22.62
CA PHE A 66 1.66 16.12 22.86
C PHE A 66 0.88 17.06 21.95
N LYS A 67 1.46 18.19 21.55
CA LYS A 67 0.87 19.04 20.51
C LYS A 67 0.73 18.27 19.20
N SER A 68 1.81 17.67 18.70
CA SER A 68 1.77 16.89 17.46
C SER A 68 0.89 15.64 17.57
N LEU A 69 0.84 15.00 18.75
CA LEU A 69 -0.02 13.86 19.04
C LEU A 69 -1.50 14.24 18.97
N SER A 70 -1.88 15.41 19.49
CA SER A 70 -3.27 15.90 19.41
C SER A 70 -3.69 16.22 17.97
N THR A 71 -2.77 16.72 17.15
CA THR A 71 -3.01 16.92 15.71
C THR A 71 -3.21 15.58 15.01
N LEU A 72 -2.34 14.60 15.31
CA LEU A 72 -2.39 13.25 14.74
C LEU A 72 -3.68 12.52 15.11
N SER A 73 -4.12 12.60 16.37
CA SER A 73 -5.37 11.97 16.82
C SER A 73 -6.59 12.58 16.14
N ALA A 74 -6.60 13.91 15.96
CA ALA A 74 -7.66 14.60 15.23
C ALA A 74 -7.70 14.22 13.75
N LEU A 75 -6.52 14.04 13.11
CA LEU A 75 -6.41 13.64 11.71
C LEU A 75 -6.87 12.19 11.49
N CYS A 76 -6.44 11.27 12.35
CA CYS A 76 -6.68 9.83 12.20
C CYS A 76 -7.96 9.35 12.87
N GLY A 77 -8.65 10.20 13.65
CA GLY A 77 -9.85 9.83 14.41
C GLY A 77 -9.58 8.78 15.49
N CYS A 78 -8.38 8.76 16.07
CA CYS A 78 -7.98 7.77 17.08
C CYS A 78 -8.22 8.28 18.51
N GLU A 79 -8.75 7.43 19.38
CA GLU A 79 -8.91 7.72 20.82
C GLU A 79 -7.65 7.27 21.57
N LEU A 80 -6.69 8.19 21.73
CA LEU A 80 -5.41 7.89 22.37
C LEU A 80 -5.51 7.82 23.89
N MET A 81 -4.69 6.96 24.50
CA MET A 81 -4.56 6.87 25.95
C MET A 81 -4.07 8.18 26.56
N ASP A 82 -4.69 8.61 27.66
CA ASP A 82 -4.14 9.69 28.49
C ASP A 82 -2.95 9.16 29.30
N THR A 83 -1.80 9.80 29.12
CA THR A 83 -0.54 9.45 29.78
C THR A 83 0.12 10.64 30.48
N GLN A 84 -0.58 11.78 30.58
CA GLN A 84 -0.01 13.00 31.19
C GLN A 84 0.31 12.82 32.69
N ASP A 85 -0.35 11.87 33.35
CA ASP A 85 -0.14 11.50 34.75
C ASP A 85 1.14 10.66 34.96
N LYS A 86 1.80 10.19 33.89
CA LYS A 86 2.99 9.33 33.98
C LYS A 86 4.30 10.14 34.02
N PRO A 87 5.35 9.59 34.66
CA PRO A 87 6.64 10.27 34.71
C PRO A 87 7.31 10.35 33.33
N TYR A 88 8.11 11.39 33.11
CA TYR A 88 8.95 11.51 31.92
C TYR A 88 10.18 10.60 32.01
N PRO A 89 10.62 9.93 30.93
CA PRO A 89 10.06 9.93 29.57
C PRO A 89 8.98 8.88 29.31
N TYR A 90 8.53 8.17 30.35
CA TYR A 90 7.58 7.06 30.22
C TYR A 90 6.21 7.48 29.66
N ASN A 91 5.72 8.67 30.01
CA ASN A 91 4.49 9.24 29.43
C ASN A 91 4.54 9.32 27.91
N ILE A 92 5.66 9.76 27.34
CA ILE A 92 5.88 9.88 25.90
C ILE A 92 5.95 8.50 25.25
N LEU A 93 6.72 7.58 25.84
CA LEU A 93 6.88 6.23 25.31
C LEU A 93 5.56 5.46 25.29
N LEU A 94 4.77 5.59 26.35
CA LEU A 94 3.47 4.94 26.46
C LEU A 94 2.47 5.51 25.46
N ALA A 95 2.42 6.84 25.31
CA ALA A 95 1.58 7.50 24.31
C ALA A 95 2.00 7.16 22.87
N HIS A 96 3.30 7.12 22.59
CA HIS A 96 3.83 6.75 21.28
C HIS A 96 3.49 5.29 20.93
N TRP A 97 3.69 4.36 21.87
CA TRP A 97 3.34 2.95 21.69
C TRP A 97 1.84 2.76 21.41
N ASP A 98 0.98 3.42 22.18
CA ASP A 98 -0.47 3.35 21.96
C ASP A 98 -0.83 3.95 20.59
N ALA A 99 -0.34 5.14 20.26
CA ALA A 99 -0.59 5.77 18.97
C ALA A 99 -0.13 4.91 17.79
N ALA A 100 1.08 4.36 17.84
CA ALA A 100 1.60 3.47 16.81
C ALA A 100 0.72 2.21 16.65
N ARG A 101 0.25 1.63 17.76
CA ARG A 101 -0.65 0.48 17.74
C ARG A 101 -2.01 0.82 17.13
N GLN A 102 -2.55 2.00 17.41
CA GLN A 102 -3.85 2.43 16.87
C GLN A 102 -3.78 2.73 15.38
N LEU A 103 -2.70 3.37 14.92
CA LEU A 103 -2.46 3.65 13.50
C LEU A 103 -2.34 2.35 12.68
N ASN A 104 -1.65 1.35 13.20
CA ASN A 104 -1.42 0.06 12.53
C ASN A 104 -2.61 -0.94 12.64
N ARG A 105 -3.81 -0.48 12.99
CA ARG A 105 -5.03 -1.29 12.85
C ARG A 105 -5.53 -1.37 11.40
N GLN A 106 -5.05 -0.47 10.54
CA GLN A 106 -5.34 -0.44 9.11
C GLN A 106 -4.48 -1.46 8.35
N PRO A 107 -4.87 -1.88 7.13
CA PRO A 107 -4.11 -2.87 6.36
C PRO A 107 -2.70 -2.40 5.93
N GLN A 108 -2.38 -1.12 6.09
CA GLN A 108 -1.11 -0.51 5.71
C GLN A 108 -0.30 -0.19 6.97
N GLU A 109 0.98 -0.58 6.95
CA GLU A 109 1.89 -0.31 8.06
C GLU A 109 2.33 1.17 8.01
N ILE A 110 1.99 1.90 9.07
CA ILE A 110 2.36 3.30 9.28
C ILE A 110 3.46 3.33 10.33
N SER A 111 4.65 3.78 9.96
CA SER A 111 5.73 3.98 10.91
C SER A 111 5.60 5.36 11.57
N LEU A 112 5.59 5.39 12.90
CA LEU A 112 5.48 6.61 13.69
C LEU A 112 6.84 6.95 14.31
N HIS A 113 7.38 8.11 13.96
CA HIS A 113 8.70 8.58 14.41
C HIS A 113 8.56 9.82 15.28
N ILE A 114 9.41 9.94 16.29
CA ILE A 114 9.64 11.18 17.04
C ILE A 114 10.85 11.84 16.40
N VAL A 115 10.66 13.01 15.80
CA VAL A 115 11.70 13.77 15.09
C VAL A 115 11.94 15.10 15.78
N GLN A 116 13.13 15.65 15.58
CA GLN A 116 13.50 16.98 16.06
C GLN A 116 13.92 17.83 14.86
N ASP A 117 13.32 19.03 14.72
CA ASP A 117 13.71 19.97 13.68
C ASP A 117 15.03 20.71 14.01
N GLU A 118 15.58 21.44 13.04
CA GLU A 118 16.80 22.24 13.20
C GLU A 118 16.69 23.30 14.32
N ASN A 119 15.47 23.74 14.62
CA ASN A 119 15.17 24.70 15.69
C ASN A 119 15.02 24.01 17.07
N GLY A 120 15.25 22.70 17.14
CA GLY A 120 15.17 21.90 18.34
C GLY A 120 13.75 21.53 18.79
N ARG A 121 12.72 21.75 17.96
CA ARG A 121 11.33 21.39 18.26
C ARG A 121 11.11 19.90 17.98
N VAL A 122 10.54 19.21 18.96
CA VAL A 122 10.19 17.79 18.84
C VAL A 122 8.76 17.64 18.32
N THR A 123 8.57 16.84 17.29
CA THR A 123 7.27 16.55 16.68
C THR A 123 7.16 15.07 16.31
N LEU A 124 5.93 14.62 16.07
CA LEU A 124 5.64 13.34 15.46
C LEU A 124 5.64 13.44 13.94
N ALA A 125 6.23 12.44 13.30
CA ALA A 125 6.18 12.22 11.86
C ALA A 125 5.65 10.83 11.58
N THR A 126 4.70 10.71 10.66
CA THR A 126 4.23 9.43 10.13
C THR A 126 4.86 9.19 8.77
N ARG A 127 5.39 7.98 8.55
CA ARG A 127 5.85 7.54 7.24
C ARG A 127 5.01 6.33 6.81
N GLN A 128 4.48 6.42 5.61
CA GLN A 128 3.77 5.33 4.95
C GLN A 128 4.60 4.90 3.75
N VAL A 129 4.89 3.61 3.65
CA VAL A 129 5.61 3.05 2.50
C VAL A 129 4.62 2.26 1.67
N TYR A 130 4.41 2.71 0.43
CA TYR A 130 3.62 2.00 -0.56
C TYR A 130 4.57 1.29 -1.52
N GLU A 131 4.75 -0.01 -1.34
CA GLU A 131 5.53 -0.82 -2.28
C GLU A 131 4.67 -1.13 -3.51
N THR A 132 4.83 -0.34 -4.57
CA THR A 132 4.15 -0.57 -5.86
C THR A 132 4.85 -1.63 -6.71
N GLY A 133 5.96 -2.21 -6.22
CA GLY A 133 6.86 -3.05 -7.01
C GLY A 133 7.38 -2.32 -8.25
N ASN A 134 7.62 -3.05 -9.35
CA ASN A 134 7.93 -2.45 -10.66
C ASN A 134 6.68 -1.88 -11.36
N THR A 135 5.53 -1.84 -10.67
CA THR A 135 4.26 -1.33 -11.20
C THR A 135 4.21 0.17 -10.94
N LEU A 136 4.92 0.93 -11.77
CA LEU A 136 4.72 2.38 -11.83
C LEU A 136 3.24 2.71 -12.04
N TYR A 137 2.79 3.84 -11.49
CA TYR A 137 1.44 4.37 -11.66
C TYR A 137 1.19 4.69 -13.14
N PHE A 138 0.77 3.70 -13.92
CA PHE A 138 0.42 3.89 -15.33
C PHE A 138 -0.97 3.39 -15.64
N ILE A 139 -1.61 4.09 -16.58
CA ILE A 139 -2.92 3.74 -17.08
C ILE A 139 -2.78 2.60 -18.11
N PRO A 140 -3.45 1.44 -17.92
CA PRO A 140 -3.32 0.30 -18.82
C PRO A 140 -4.05 0.54 -20.15
N VAL A 141 -3.30 0.85 -21.20
CA VAL A 141 -3.82 1.31 -22.51
C VAL A 141 -4.43 0.18 -23.32
N ILE A 142 -3.68 -0.90 -23.56
CA ILE A 142 -4.11 -1.99 -24.45
C ILE A 142 -5.38 -2.68 -23.94
N PRO A 143 -5.50 -3.05 -22.65
CA PRO A 143 -6.73 -3.65 -22.13
C PRO A 143 -7.93 -2.72 -22.30
N LEU A 144 -7.78 -1.43 -21.98
CA LEU A 144 -8.85 -0.45 -22.13
C LEU A 144 -9.28 -0.29 -23.60
N TYR A 145 -8.32 -0.21 -24.51
CA TYR A 145 -8.60 -0.17 -25.95
C TYR A 145 -9.40 -1.39 -26.41
N ARG A 146 -8.98 -2.60 -26.03
CA ARG A 146 -9.67 -3.84 -26.41
C ARG A 146 -11.11 -3.88 -25.89
N LEU A 147 -11.33 -3.48 -24.63
CA LEU A 147 -12.67 -3.42 -24.04
C LEU A 147 -13.60 -2.43 -24.78
N LEU A 148 -13.06 -1.30 -25.24
CA LEU A 148 -13.84 -0.30 -25.97
C LEU A 148 -14.22 -0.74 -27.39
N GLN A 149 -13.46 -1.69 -27.98
CA GLN A 149 -13.78 -2.27 -29.30
C GLN A 149 -14.79 -3.43 -29.22
N ASP A 150 -14.81 -4.15 -28.10
CA ASP A 150 -15.75 -5.24 -27.89
C ASP A 150 -17.15 -4.69 -27.57
N LYS A 151 -18.13 -4.97 -28.45
CA LYS A 151 -19.52 -4.51 -28.28
C LYS A 151 -20.17 -5.01 -26.99
N ILE A 152 -19.79 -6.20 -26.51
CA ILE A 152 -20.32 -6.80 -25.28
C ILE A 152 -19.73 -6.08 -24.07
N GLN A 153 -18.42 -5.84 -24.08
CA GLN A 153 -17.69 -5.26 -22.96
C GLN A 153 -17.57 -3.72 -23.01
N LYS A 154 -18.11 -3.09 -24.06
CA LYS A 154 -17.97 -1.65 -24.29
C LYS A 154 -18.44 -0.80 -23.11
N GLN A 155 -19.55 -1.17 -22.47
CA GLN A 155 -20.03 -0.43 -21.29
C GLN A 155 -19.04 -0.49 -20.13
N ALA A 156 -18.40 -1.65 -19.91
CA ALA A 156 -17.35 -1.79 -18.88
C ALA A 156 -16.12 -0.96 -19.27
N GLY A 157 -15.74 -0.97 -20.54
CA GLY A 157 -14.67 -0.10 -21.07
C GLY A 157 -14.97 1.38 -20.89
N GLU A 158 -16.20 1.84 -21.15
CA GLU A 158 -16.59 3.24 -20.95
C GLU A 158 -16.62 3.64 -19.46
N LEU A 159 -16.98 2.71 -18.57
CA LEU A 159 -16.93 2.92 -17.13
C LEU A 159 -15.47 3.04 -16.65
N LEU A 160 -14.58 2.14 -17.09
CA LEU A 160 -13.15 2.23 -16.81
C LEU A 160 -12.50 3.45 -17.45
N LEU A 161 -13.00 3.94 -18.57
CA LEU A 161 -12.53 5.19 -19.17
C LEU A 161 -12.82 6.40 -18.26
N SER A 162 -13.95 6.40 -17.55
CA SER A 162 -14.23 7.41 -16.52
C SER A 162 -13.27 7.29 -15.33
N VAL A 163 -12.91 6.07 -14.91
CA VAL A 163 -11.86 5.84 -13.90
C VAL A 163 -10.52 6.40 -14.38
N CYS A 164 -10.10 6.08 -15.60
CA CYS A 164 -8.83 6.54 -16.14
C CYS A 164 -8.78 8.07 -16.30
N ALA A 165 -9.90 8.70 -16.67
CA ALA A 165 -10.01 10.16 -16.70
C ALA A 165 -9.88 10.79 -15.30
N TYR A 166 -10.41 10.14 -14.25
CA TYR A 166 -10.17 10.53 -12.86
C TYR A 166 -8.71 10.39 -12.46
N LEU A 167 -8.10 9.25 -12.76
CA LEU A 167 -6.70 9.00 -12.45
C LEU A 167 -5.80 10.06 -13.11
N TYR A 168 -6.06 10.39 -14.37
CA TYR A 168 -5.29 11.36 -15.14
C TYR A 168 -5.49 12.82 -14.67
N HIS A 169 -6.74 13.31 -14.64
CA HIS A 169 -7.00 14.75 -14.39
C HIS A 169 -6.99 15.13 -12.91
N ILE A 170 -7.36 14.21 -12.01
CA ILE A 170 -7.57 14.52 -10.59
C ILE A 170 -6.50 13.86 -9.74
N ALA A 171 -6.31 12.55 -9.87
CA ALA A 171 -5.31 11.84 -9.07
C ALA A 171 -3.87 12.18 -9.49
N GLY A 172 -3.70 12.81 -10.66
CA GLY A 172 -2.43 13.30 -11.19
C GLY A 172 -1.56 12.23 -11.86
N ILE A 173 -2.09 11.03 -12.09
CA ILE A 173 -1.30 9.93 -12.63
C ILE A 173 -0.87 10.25 -14.07
N PRO A 174 0.44 10.31 -14.35
CA PRO A 174 0.95 10.67 -15.66
C PRO A 174 0.61 9.61 -16.69
N TYR A 175 0.35 10.05 -17.91
CA TYR A 175 0.21 9.17 -19.05
C TYR A 175 1.57 8.97 -19.73
N TYR A 176 1.87 7.75 -20.18
CA TYR A 176 3.19 7.41 -20.73
C TYR A 176 3.55 8.14 -22.03
N ARG A 177 2.56 8.78 -22.67
CA ARG A 177 2.72 9.63 -23.87
C ARG A 177 2.59 11.12 -23.56
N ASP A 178 2.51 11.50 -22.29
CA ASP A 178 2.55 12.92 -21.93
C ASP A 178 3.95 13.46 -22.24
N CYS A 179 3.98 14.67 -22.80
CA CYS A 179 5.21 15.37 -23.09
C CYS A 179 6.06 15.52 -21.81
N TYR A 180 7.36 15.26 -21.93
CA TYR A 180 8.34 15.29 -20.85
C TYR A 180 8.08 14.29 -19.72
N SER A 181 7.27 13.25 -19.97
CA SER A 181 7.18 12.13 -19.04
C SER A 181 8.42 11.24 -19.16
N ALA A 182 8.85 10.65 -18.04
CA ALA A 182 9.97 9.70 -18.06
C ALA A 182 9.72 8.54 -19.04
N MET A 183 8.47 8.09 -19.20
CA MET A 183 8.15 7.03 -20.14
C MET A 183 8.23 7.46 -21.60
N GLU A 184 7.73 8.66 -21.95
CA GLU A 184 7.91 9.18 -23.32
C GLU A 184 9.40 9.18 -23.69
N TYR A 185 10.25 9.70 -22.79
CA TYR A 185 11.70 9.68 -22.95
C TYR A 185 12.26 8.26 -23.13
N TYR A 186 11.81 7.28 -22.33
CA TYR A 186 12.25 5.89 -22.49
C TYR A 186 11.81 5.26 -23.81
N TYR A 187 10.59 5.52 -24.28
CA TYR A 187 10.12 5.03 -25.57
C TYR A 187 10.91 5.63 -26.74
N ASP A 188 11.25 6.93 -26.65
CA ASP A 188 12.08 7.59 -27.65
C ASP A 188 13.52 7.05 -27.63
N MET A 189 14.11 6.89 -26.44
CA MET A 189 15.43 6.28 -26.28
C MET A 189 15.47 4.83 -26.80
N MET A 190 14.40 4.04 -26.59
CA MET A 190 14.30 2.68 -27.16
C MET A 190 14.24 2.70 -28.69
N LYS A 191 13.54 3.68 -29.30
CA LYS A 191 13.53 3.86 -30.76
C LYS A 191 14.92 4.20 -31.27
N ASP A 192 15.62 5.13 -30.61
CA ASP A 192 16.97 5.56 -31.00
C ASP A 192 17.98 4.40 -30.89
N TRP A 193 17.96 3.66 -29.79
CA TRP A 193 18.81 2.48 -29.63
C TRP A 193 18.56 1.41 -30.69
N LEU A 194 17.30 1.21 -31.08
CA LEU A 194 16.93 0.27 -32.13
C LEU A 194 17.40 0.74 -33.52
N LEU A 195 17.42 2.06 -33.76
CA LEU A 195 17.92 2.66 -34.99
C LEU A 195 19.45 2.58 -35.09
N ASP A 196 20.16 2.90 -33.99
CA ASP A 196 21.63 2.88 -33.95
C ASP A 196 22.20 1.46 -34.16
N ASP A 197 21.49 0.45 -33.67
CA ASP A 197 21.91 -0.95 -33.74
C ASP A 197 21.22 -1.73 -34.88
N ALA A 198 20.50 -1.03 -35.77
CA ALA A 198 19.71 -1.66 -36.85
C ALA A 198 20.52 -2.57 -37.78
N GLY A 199 21.85 -2.37 -37.88
CA GLY A 199 22.75 -3.19 -38.68
C GLY A 199 23.18 -4.51 -38.02
N SER A 200 22.91 -4.71 -36.73
CA SER A 200 23.27 -5.93 -35.98
C SER A 200 22.11 -6.90 -35.76
N TYR A 201 20.86 -6.42 -35.90
CA TYR A 201 19.66 -7.24 -35.80
C TYR A 201 19.32 -7.95 -37.12
N GLU A 202 18.75 -9.15 -37.00
CA GLU A 202 18.02 -9.76 -38.09
C GLU A 202 16.82 -8.88 -38.48
N ALA A 203 16.56 -8.76 -39.79
CA ALA A 203 15.53 -7.85 -40.30
C ALA A 203 14.12 -8.13 -39.74
N GLU A 204 13.82 -9.39 -39.42
CA GLU A 204 12.54 -9.81 -38.82
C GLU A 204 12.38 -9.29 -37.38
N ASP A 205 13.44 -9.39 -36.56
CA ASP A 205 13.44 -8.93 -35.18
C ASP A 205 13.34 -7.40 -35.11
N LEU A 206 14.09 -6.71 -35.98
CA LEU A 206 14.04 -5.26 -36.10
C LEU A 206 12.62 -4.79 -36.44
N ASN A 207 12.01 -5.38 -37.46
CA ASN A 207 10.64 -5.05 -37.89
C ASN A 207 9.62 -5.34 -36.79
N ARG A 208 9.76 -6.45 -36.08
CA ARG A 208 8.88 -6.79 -34.95
C ARG A 208 8.97 -5.73 -33.86
N ASN A 209 10.18 -5.37 -33.43
CA ASN A 209 10.38 -4.37 -32.37
C ASN A 209 9.80 -3.00 -32.76
N PHE A 210 10.05 -2.53 -33.98
CA PHE A 210 9.42 -1.31 -34.49
C PHE A 210 7.89 -1.42 -34.54
N SER A 211 7.34 -2.56 -34.96
CA SER A 211 5.89 -2.74 -35.00
C SER A 211 5.24 -2.65 -33.62
N GLU A 212 5.91 -3.16 -32.57
CA GLU A 212 5.45 -3.06 -31.19
C GLU A 212 5.49 -1.61 -30.69
N LEU A 213 6.54 -0.86 -31.01
CA LEU A 213 6.67 0.57 -30.68
C LEU A 213 5.61 1.43 -31.40
N TYR A 214 5.40 1.20 -32.70
CA TYR A 214 4.36 1.91 -33.46
C TYR A 214 2.95 1.55 -32.98
N ALA A 215 2.72 0.30 -32.60
CA ALA A 215 1.45 -0.11 -32.00
C ALA A 215 1.23 0.62 -30.66
N ALA A 216 2.26 0.69 -29.80
CA ALA A 216 2.19 1.41 -28.54
C ALA A 216 1.86 2.90 -28.76
N GLU A 217 2.52 3.56 -29.72
CA GLU A 217 2.21 4.95 -30.09
C GLU A 217 0.78 5.11 -30.61
N TYR A 218 0.36 4.27 -31.57
CA TYR A 218 -0.96 4.35 -32.18
C TYR A 218 -2.10 4.15 -31.18
N TYR A 219 -2.06 3.08 -30.38
CA TYR A 219 -3.10 2.83 -29.37
C TYR A 219 -3.03 3.84 -28.23
N GLY A 220 -1.82 4.28 -27.88
CA GLY A 220 -1.54 5.34 -26.92
C GLY A 220 -2.28 6.62 -27.24
N ASP A 221 -2.10 7.14 -28.45
CA ASP A 221 -2.68 8.41 -28.86
C ASP A 221 -4.22 8.34 -28.92
N ILE A 222 -4.78 7.20 -29.35
CA ILE A 222 -6.24 7.01 -29.39
C ILE A 222 -6.83 7.05 -27.98
N ILE A 223 -6.23 6.33 -27.03
CA ILE A 223 -6.73 6.26 -25.66
C ILE A 223 -6.47 7.55 -24.90
N HIS A 224 -5.33 8.21 -25.12
CA HIS A 224 -5.02 9.50 -24.51
C HIS A 224 -6.07 10.55 -24.85
N ARG A 225 -6.42 10.69 -26.15
CA ARG A 225 -7.48 11.62 -26.58
C ARG A 225 -8.80 11.36 -25.88
N LYS A 226 -9.13 10.10 -25.59
CA LYS A 226 -10.33 9.74 -24.84
C LYS A 226 -10.19 10.12 -23.36
N ILE A 227 -9.12 9.69 -22.69
CA ILE A 227 -8.87 9.98 -21.26
C ILE A 227 -8.80 11.49 -21.00
N PHE A 228 -8.14 12.23 -21.90
CA PHE A 228 -7.99 13.69 -21.81
C PHE A 228 -9.35 14.41 -21.88
N ASN A 229 -10.36 13.82 -22.53
CA ASN A 229 -11.68 14.41 -22.61
C ASN A 229 -12.42 14.35 -21.25
N ARG A 230 -12.55 15.52 -20.61
CA ARG A 230 -13.27 15.69 -19.32
C ARG A 230 -14.74 15.29 -19.35
N TYR A 231 -15.34 15.09 -20.52
CA TYR A 231 -16.66 14.47 -20.65
C TYR A 231 -16.79 13.17 -19.85
N HIS A 232 -15.73 12.35 -19.80
CA HIS A 232 -15.77 11.09 -19.08
C HIS A 232 -15.85 11.25 -17.56
N LEU A 233 -15.33 12.36 -17.02
CA LEU A 233 -15.52 12.74 -15.62
C LEU A 233 -16.95 13.22 -15.36
N ALA A 234 -17.46 14.11 -16.22
CA ALA A 234 -18.81 14.63 -16.09
C ALA A 234 -19.88 13.53 -16.13
N GLN A 235 -19.65 12.47 -16.91
CA GLN A 235 -20.56 11.33 -17.02
C GLN A 235 -20.27 10.20 -16.02
N PHE A 236 -19.28 10.34 -15.13
CA PHE A 236 -18.86 9.23 -14.29
C PHE A 236 -20.00 8.73 -13.39
N GLN A 237 -20.69 9.64 -12.71
CA GLN A 237 -21.83 9.29 -11.85
C GLN A 237 -22.98 8.62 -12.62
N SER A 238 -23.36 9.19 -13.76
CA SER A 238 -24.49 8.68 -14.56
C SER A 238 -24.20 7.28 -15.10
N ARG A 239 -22.95 7.04 -15.54
CA ARG A 239 -22.49 5.72 -15.99
C ARG A 239 -22.49 4.71 -14.86
N LEU A 240 -22.05 5.09 -13.67
CA LEU A 240 -22.04 4.19 -12.52
C LEU A 240 -23.47 3.78 -12.14
N GLN A 241 -24.40 4.73 -12.08
CA GLN A 241 -25.81 4.44 -11.75
C GLN A 241 -26.53 3.63 -12.83
N GLY A 242 -26.20 3.85 -14.10
CA GLY A 242 -26.80 3.15 -15.24
C GLY A 242 -26.15 1.81 -15.58
N PHE A 243 -25.03 1.45 -14.93
CA PHE A 243 -24.27 0.27 -15.29
C PHE A 243 -25.00 -1.03 -14.89
N LYS A 244 -25.13 -1.95 -15.85
CA LYS A 244 -25.72 -3.27 -15.59
C LYS A 244 -24.61 -4.31 -15.57
N VAL A 245 -24.43 -4.96 -14.43
CA VAL A 245 -23.46 -6.05 -14.27
C VAL A 245 -23.96 -7.29 -15.02
N THR A 246 -23.28 -7.66 -16.08
CA THR A 246 -23.61 -8.81 -16.95
C THR A 246 -22.77 -10.05 -16.63
N ASP A 247 -21.50 -9.87 -16.29
CA ASP A 247 -20.55 -10.96 -16.07
C ASP A 247 -19.56 -10.65 -14.90
N GLY A 248 -18.63 -11.56 -14.67
CA GLY A 248 -17.62 -11.41 -13.61
C GLY A 248 -16.69 -10.22 -13.85
N LEU A 249 -16.31 -9.97 -15.11
CA LEU A 249 -15.46 -8.84 -15.48
C LEU A 249 -16.17 -7.51 -15.21
N GLY A 250 -17.42 -7.36 -15.66
CA GLY A 250 -18.24 -6.20 -15.44
C GLY A 250 -18.45 -5.92 -13.95
N ARG A 251 -18.61 -6.97 -13.12
CA ARG A 251 -18.68 -6.82 -11.66
C ARG A 251 -17.40 -6.23 -11.09
N ALA A 252 -16.23 -6.74 -11.50
CA ALA A 252 -14.95 -6.21 -11.06
C ALA A 252 -14.75 -4.74 -11.51
N CYS A 253 -15.11 -4.43 -12.77
CA CYS A 253 -15.05 -3.07 -13.31
C CYS A 253 -15.94 -2.11 -12.50
N TYR A 254 -17.17 -2.53 -12.16
CA TYR A 254 -18.08 -1.74 -11.35
C TYR A 254 -17.52 -1.45 -9.96
N GLN A 255 -16.94 -2.45 -9.29
CA GLN A 255 -16.35 -2.28 -7.96
C GLN A 255 -15.20 -1.28 -7.98
N VAL A 256 -14.28 -1.40 -8.93
CA VAL A 256 -13.17 -0.46 -9.12
C VAL A 256 -13.69 0.94 -9.41
N ALA A 257 -14.68 1.06 -10.30
CA ALA A 257 -15.25 2.34 -10.67
C ALA A 257 -15.99 3.02 -9.52
N ALA A 258 -16.74 2.26 -8.71
CA ALA A 258 -17.42 2.76 -7.53
C ALA A 258 -16.40 3.28 -6.50
N ALA A 259 -15.35 2.51 -6.20
CA ALA A 259 -14.31 2.93 -5.28
C ALA A 259 -13.57 4.20 -5.76
N ALA A 260 -13.21 4.25 -7.04
CA ALA A 260 -12.57 5.43 -7.64
C ALA A 260 -13.50 6.66 -7.60
N TYR A 261 -14.80 6.49 -7.86
CA TYR A 261 -15.76 7.58 -7.80
C TYR A 261 -15.99 8.08 -6.37
N ASP A 262 -16.01 7.18 -5.38
CA ASP A 262 -16.10 7.57 -3.97
C ASP A 262 -14.87 8.37 -3.53
N LEU A 263 -13.67 7.96 -3.95
CA LEU A 263 -12.44 8.73 -3.73
C LEU A 263 -12.51 10.11 -4.39
N TYR A 264 -12.94 10.18 -5.65
CA TYR A 264 -13.12 11.44 -6.36
C TYR A 264 -14.10 12.38 -5.62
N ARG A 265 -15.21 11.85 -5.12
CA ARG A 265 -16.22 12.65 -4.40
C ARG A 265 -15.69 13.15 -3.05
N GLN A 266 -14.96 12.31 -2.32
CA GLN A 266 -14.42 12.66 -1.00
C GLN A 266 -13.25 13.64 -1.12
N TYR A 267 -12.45 13.53 -2.17
CA TYR A 267 -11.20 14.25 -2.34
C TYR A 267 -11.05 14.80 -3.78
N PRO A 268 -11.86 15.79 -4.17
CA PRO A 268 -11.94 16.25 -5.56
C PRO A 268 -10.70 17.00 -6.07
N GLU A 269 -9.83 17.46 -5.16
CA GLU A 269 -8.64 18.26 -5.46
C GLU A 269 -7.34 17.60 -5.00
N ARG A 270 -7.41 16.35 -4.52
CA ARG A 270 -6.23 15.64 -4.00
C ARG A 270 -5.59 14.80 -5.08
N THR A 271 -4.27 14.89 -5.17
CA THR A 271 -3.46 14.02 -6.02
C THR A 271 -2.79 12.91 -5.22
N VAL A 272 -2.30 11.87 -5.89
CA VAL A 272 -1.49 10.82 -5.26
C VAL A 272 -0.17 11.39 -4.71
N PHE A 273 0.31 12.51 -5.27
CA PHE A 273 1.58 13.13 -4.89
C PHE A 273 1.49 14.03 -3.66
N ASP A 274 0.29 14.42 -3.21
CA ASP A 274 0.11 15.31 -2.07
C ASP A 274 0.76 14.81 -0.78
N ASN A 275 0.95 13.49 -0.66
CA ASN A 275 1.53 12.83 0.51
C ASN A 275 2.88 12.14 0.22
N ILE A 276 3.43 12.32 -0.99
CA ILE A 276 4.75 11.77 -1.35
C ILE A 276 5.80 12.82 -0.96
N THR A 277 6.57 12.51 0.08
CA THR A 277 7.76 13.32 0.43
C THR A 277 8.79 13.16 -0.69
N ARG A 278 9.18 14.26 -1.35
CA ARG A 278 10.43 14.31 -2.11
C ARG A 278 11.57 14.11 -1.10
N ASN A 279 12.27 12.99 -1.17
CA ASN A 279 13.57 12.88 -0.53
C ASN A 279 14.51 13.80 -1.32
N GLU A 280 14.73 15.03 -0.84
CA GLU A 280 15.70 15.96 -1.45
C GLU A 280 17.14 15.71 -0.97
N ASP A 281 17.38 14.67 -0.16
CA ASP A 281 18.71 14.37 0.40
C ASP A 281 19.36 13.14 -0.27
N ASN A 282 19.74 13.27 -1.54
CA ASN A 282 20.76 12.39 -2.15
C ASN A 282 21.53 13.10 -3.27
N ASP A 283 21.70 14.43 -3.15
CA ASP A 283 22.69 15.19 -3.91
C ASP A 283 23.87 15.48 -2.97
N GLU A 284 24.63 14.46 -2.59
CA GLU A 284 26.05 14.63 -2.28
C GLU A 284 26.85 13.77 -3.25
N GLU A 285 27.43 14.45 -4.22
CA GLU A 285 28.53 14.00 -5.06
C GLU A 285 29.56 13.21 -4.22
N THR A 286 29.89 11.99 -4.66
CA THR A 286 31.26 11.45 -4.53
C THR A 286 31.64 10.66 -5.77
#